data_AF-A0A1H7REH9-F1
#
_entry.id   AF-A0A1H7REH9-F1
#
_cell.length_a   1.000
_cell.length_b   1.000
_cell.length_c   1.000
_cell.angle_alpha   90.00
_cell.angle_beta   90.00
_cell.angle_gamma   90.00
#
_symmetry.space_group_name_H-M   'P 1'
#
loop_
_entity.id
_entity.type
_entity.pdbx_description
1 polymer ?
#
loop_
_entity_poly.entity_id
_entity_poly.type
_entity_poly.pdbx_seq_one_letter_code
_entity_poly.pdbx_strand_id
1 'polypeptide(L)'
;MQSPFLSLHSVLEALQLDVACIPLLEQAPLYDELVRANTPQAVFSAIRTIGDVLNAQQPANQLAESLEDRINIIIHKLKFIADENKPKVLILHDVSPMQVATDEYLANLIQTAGGINYHTDTPLVTWNPDVIIIINDKPMSQLLDELPKVFSDSIWASVNAIANNNVYIIHHRDYLRRPGALIADDTEILAEICYPKYFVFGRDEDAWMKFEW
;
A
#
# COMPACT_ATOMS: atom_id res chain seq x y z
N MET A 1 14.69 1.72 5.62
CA MET A 1 13.83 1.51 6.81
C MET A 1 13.53 0.02 6.94
N GLN A 2 13.26 -0.49 8.14
CA GLN A 2 12.81 -1.88 8.31
C GLN A 2 11.34 -1.97 7.87
N SER A 3 10.95 -3.07 7.21
CA SER A 3 9.55 -3.32 6.80
C SER A 3 8.60 -3.21 8.00
N PRO A 4 7.43 -2.56 7.86
CA PRO A 4 6.48 -2.43 8.95
C PRO A 4 5.98 -3.80 9.41
N PHE A 5 5.77 -3.96 10.72
CA PHE A 5 5.15 -5.16 11.27
C PHE A 5 3.65 -5.20 11.01
N LEU A 6 3.10 -6.41 10.96
CA LEU A 6 1.67 -6.68 10.91
C LEU A 6 0.93 -5.95 12.04
N SER A 7 -0.12 -5.23 11.71
CA SER A 7 -1.01 -4.59 12.66
C SER A 7 -1.94 -5.60 13.32
N LEU A 8 -1.51 -6.16 14.46
CA LEU A 8 -2.36 -7.03 15.28
C LEU A 8 -3.69 -6.37 15.66
N HIS A 9 -3.66 -5.07 15.94
CA HIS A 9 -4.86 -4.29 16.25
C HIS A 9 -5.89 -4.36 15.12
N SER A 10 -5.47 -4.12 13.87
CA SER A 10 -6.39 -4.17 12.71
C SER A 10 -6.98 -5.57 12.52
N VAL A 11 -6.19 -6.62 12.78
CA VAL A 11 -6.66 -8.01 12.63
C VAL A 11 -7.65 -8.36 13.74
N LEU A 12 -7.33 -8.01 14.99
CA LEU A 12 -8.23 -8.26 16.13
C LEU A 12 -9.55 -7.51 15.98
N GLU A 13 -9.50 -6.24 15.56
CA GLU A 13 -10.69 -5.44 15.28
C GLU A 13 -11.56 -6.07 14.18
N ALA A 14 -10.96 -6.49 13.07
CA ALA A 14 -11.67 -7.17 11.98
C ALA A 14 -12.28 -8.51 12.40
N LEU A 15 -11.68 -9.20 13.37
CA LEU A 15 -12.20 -10.43 13.97
C LEU A 15 -13.17 -10.19 15.14
N GLN A 16 -13.44 -8.92 15.50
CA GLN A 16 -14.25 -8.54 16.66
C GLN A 16 -13.71 -9.11 17.99
N LEU A 17 -12.39 -9.19 18.10
CA LEU A 17 -11.65 -9.64 19.28
C LEU A 17 -11.06 -8.44 20.03
N ASP A 18 -10.95 -8.57 21.34
CA ASP A 18 -10.38 -7.53 22.20
C ASP A 18 -8.85 -7.41 21.99
N VAL A 19 -8.35 -6.19 21.95
CA VAL A 19 -6.91 -5.88 21.89
C VAL A 19 -6.14 -6.44 23.10
N ALA A 20 -6.84 -6.71 24.21
CA ALA A 20 -6.31 -7.42 25.37
C ALA A 20 -5.82 -8.85 25.07
N CYS A 21 -6.12 -9.39 23.88
CA CYS A 21 -5.58 -10.67 23.41
C CYS A 21 -4.11 -10.60 22.93
N ILE A 22 -3.55 -9.41 22.68
CA ILE A 22 -2.18 -9.25 22.16
C ILE A 22 -1.12 -10.00 23.00
N PRO A 23 -1.12 -9.94 24.34
CA PRO A 23 -0.12 -10.66 25.13
C PRO A 23 -0.16 -12.19 24.96
N LEU A 24 -1.30 -12.75 24.54
CA LEU A 24 -1.40 -14.19 24.21
C LEU A 24 -0.72 -14.48 22.87
N LEU A 25 -0.86 -13.59 21.89
CA LEU A 25 -0.20 -13.70 20.59
C LEU A 25 1.31 -13.57 20.73
N GLU A 26 1.79 -12.64 21.56
CA GLU A 26 3.23 -12.45 21.85
C GLU A 26 3.90 -13.70 22.45
N GLN A 27 3.11 -14.56 23.09
CA GLN A 27 3.58 -15.83 23.67
C GLN A 27 3.39 -17.02 22.72
N ALA A 28 2.73 -16.82 21.57
CA ALA A 28 2.44 -17.89 20.64
C ALA A 28 3.72 -18.38 19.93
N PRO A 29 3.82 -19.69 19.64
CA PRO A 29 4.82 -20.18 18.71
C PRO A 29 4.72 -19.42 17.38
N LEU A 30 5.86 -19.08 16.78
CA LEU A 30 5.97 -18.35 15.51
C LEU A 30 5.52 -16.87 15.53
N TYR A 31 5.36 -16.24 16.71
CA TYR A 31 5.04 -14.81 16.81
C TYR A 31 5.94 -13.92 15.94
N ASP A 32 7.25 -14.16 15.96
CA ASP A 32 8.25 -13.43 15.19
C ASP A 32 8.04 -13.51 13.66
N GLU A 33 7.53 -14.63 13.16
CA GLU A 33 7.23 -14.83 11.73
C GLU A 33 5.89 -14.17 11.39
N LEU A 34 4.90 -14.35 12.26
CA LEU A 34 3.57 -13.75 12.16
C LEU A 34 3.63 -12.24 12.05
N VAL A 35 4.39 -11.55 12.93
CA VAL A 35 4.45 -10.07 12.90
C VAL A 35 5.26 -9.53 11.74
N ARG A 36 6.06 -10.37 11.06
CA ARG A 36 6.84 -9.99 9.87
C ARG A 36 6.09 -10.22 8.55
N ALA A 37 4.84 -10.68 8.61
CA ALA A 37 4.01 -10.86 7.42
C ALA A 37 3.85 -9.55 6.65
N ASN A 38 4.40 -9.50 5.43
CA ASN A 38 4.43 -8.29 4.59
C ASN A 38 3.97 -8.52 3.14
N THR A 39 3.54 -9.73 2.81
CA THR A 39 2.87 -10.07 1.54
C THR A 39 1.41 -10.41 1.78
N PRO A 40 0.52 -10.30 0.79
CA PRO A 40 -0.87 -10.72 0.94
C PRO A 40 -1.02 -12.16 1.48
N GLN A 41 -0.26 -13.11 0.93
CA GLN A 41 -0.32 -14.51 1.35
C GLN A 41 0.16 -14.70 2.80
N ALA A 42 1.23 -13.99 3.20
CA ALA A 42 1.72 -14.03 4.57
C ALA A 42 0.69 -13.43 5.55
N VAL A 43 0.02 -12.34 5.16
CA VAL A 43 -1.03 -11.71 5.97
C VAL A 43 -2.23 -12.66 6.13
N PHE A 44 -2.67 -13.34 5.07
CA PHE A 44 -3.76 -14.32 5.16
C PHE A 44 -3.38 -15.49 6.08
N SER A 45 -2.14 -15.99 5.98
CA SER A 45 -1.64 -17.01 6.89
C SER A 45 -1.63 -16.51 8.33
N ALA A 46 -1.16 -15.28 8.57
CA ALA A 46 -1.11 -14.69 9.90
C ALA A 46 -2.52 -14.52 10.51
N ILE A 47 -3.51 -14.08 9.73
CA ILE A 47 -4.91 -13.99 10.17
C ILE A 47 -5.42 -15.36 10.63
N ARG A 48 -5.17 -16.41 9.85
CA ARG A 48 -5.57 -17.79 10.20
C ARG A 48 -4.86 -18.27 11.48
N THR A 49 -3.56 -18.02 11.62
CA THR A 49 -2.81 -18.34 12.85
C THR A 49 -3.35 -17.59 14.08
N ILE A 50 -3.69 -16.31 13.95
CA ILE A 50 -4.32 -15.53 15.03
C ILE A 50 -5.66 -16.16 15.43
N GLY A 51 -6.46 -16.57 14.43
CA GLY A 51 -7.70 -17.31 14.65
C GLY A 51 -7.50 -18.62 15.42
N ASP A 52 -6.45 -19.38 15.10
CA ASP A 52 -6.13 -20.62 15.81
C ASP A 52 -5.73 -20.36 17.27
N VAL A 53 -4.86 -19.38 17.52
CA VAL A 53 -4.37 -19.04 18.87
C VAL A 53 -5.51 -18.54 19.77
N LEU A 54 -6.43 -17.77 19.20
CA LEU A 54 -7.52 -17.13 19.95
C LEU A 54 -8.86 -17.90 19.88
N ASN A 55 -8.85 -19.11 19.33
CA ASN A 55 -10.04 -19.95 19.15
C ASN A 55 -11.18 -19.24 18.37
N ALA A 56 -10.79 -18.53 17.33
CA ALA A 56 -11.62 -17.75 16.40
C ALA A 56 -11.39 -18.19 14.94
N GLN A 57 -11.23 -19.50 14.71
CA GLN A 57 -10.84 -20.07 13.40
C GLN A 57 -11.86 -19.77 12.29
N GLN A 58 -13.15 -19.87 12.60
CA GLN A 58 -14.22 -19.60 11.63
C GLN A 58 -14.19 -18.14 11.11
N PRO A 59 -14.27 -17.10 11.96
CA PRO A 59 -14.19 -15.73 11.48
C PRO A 59 -12.83 -15.41 10.83
N ALA A 60 -11.73 -16.01 11.31
CA ALA A 60 -10.41 -15.81 10.69
C ALA A 60 -10.33 -16.37 9.27
N ASN A 61 -10.85 -17.58 9.04
CA ASN A 61 -10.91 -18.17 7.69
C ASN A 61 -11.80 -17.35 6.77
N GLN A 62 -12.97 -16.92 7.24
CA GLN A 62 -13.88 -16.07 6.46
C GLN A 62 -13.24 -14.74 6.07
N LEU A 63 -12.54 -14.08 7.01
CA LEU A 63 -11.81 -12.84 6.73
C LEU A 63 -10.70 -13.08 5.70
N ALA A 64 -9.86 -14.11 5.91
CA ALA A 64 -8.75 -14.40 5.02
C ALA A 64 -9.23 -14.73 3.59
N GLU A 65 -10.27 -15.57 3.45
CA GLU A 65 -10.89 -15.90 2.16
C GLU A 65 -11.44 -14.66 1.46
N SER A 66 -12.17 -13.81 2.20
CA SER A 66 -12.72 -12.58 1.62
C SER A 66 -11.65 -11.62 1.10
N LEU A 67 -10.53 -11.46 1.83
CA LEU A 67 -9.43 -10.61 1.40
C LEU A 67 -8.68 -11.22 0.21
N GLU A 68 -8.50 -12.54 0.23
CA GLU A 68 -7.86 -13.31 -0.84
C GLU A 68 -8.65 -13.21 -2.15
N ASP A 69 -9.98 -13.36 -2.11
CA ASP A 69 -10.84 -13.25 -3.28
C ASP A 69 -10.79 -11.85 -3.91
N ARG A 70 -10.81 -10.79 -3.08
CA ARG A 70 -10.71 -9.39 -3.55
C ARG A 70 -9.40 -9.15 -4.30
N ILE A 71 -8.28 -9.62 -3.77
CA ILE A 71 -6.96 -9.50 -4.42
C ILE A 71 -6.88 -10.38 -5.69
N ASN A 72 -7.46 -11.59 -5.67
CA ASN A 72 -7.48 -12.47 -6.82
C ASN A 72 -8.24 -11.88 -8.03
N ILE A 73 -9.28 -11.08 -7.79
CA ILE A 73 -9.97 -10.32 -8.86
C ILE A 73 -8.99 -9.38 -9.58
N ILE A 74 -8.17 -8.66 -8.82
CA ILE A 74 -7.16 -7.73 -9.36
C ILE A 74 -6.11 -8.50 -10.17
N ILE A 75 -5.51 -9.52 -9.57
CA ILE A 75 -4.48 -10.36 -10.21
C ILE A 75 -5.02 -10.96 -11.51
N HIS A 76 -6.23 -11.53 -11.47
CA HIS A 76 -6.82 -12.18 -12.63
C HIS A 76 -7.09 -11.20 -13.78
N LYS A 77 -7.49 -9.96 -13.48
CA LYS A 77 -7.76 -8.92 -14.47
C LYS A 77 -6.48 -8.39 -15.12
N LEU A 78 -5.35 -8.41 -14.39
CA LEU A 78 -4.06 -7.89 -14.83
C LEU A 78 -3.11 -8.94 -15.40
N LYS A 79 -3.43 -10.24 -15.32
CA LYS A 79 -2.53 -11.35 -15.70
C LYS A 79 -1.98 -11.32 -17.14
N PHE A 80 -2.60 -10.54 -18.04
CA PHE A 80 -2.17 -10.42 -19.44
C PHE A 80 -1.51 -9.07 -19.77
N ILE A 81 -1.32 -8.20 -18.79
CA ILE A 81 -0.54 -6.98 -18.97
C ILE A 81 0.94 -7.36 -19.08
N ALA A 82 1.52 -7.11 -20.25
CA ALA A 82 2.95 -7.32 -20.49
C ALA A 82 3.78 -6.42 -19.57
N ASP A 83 4.96 -6.89 -19.14
CA ASP A 83 5.82 -6.16 -18.19
C ASP A 83 6.19 -4.76 -18.68
N GLU A 84 6.40 -4.57 -19.99
CA GLU A 84 6.67 -3.28 -20.62
C GLU A 84 5.53 -2.26 -20.51
N ASN A 85 4.30 -2.73 -20.26
CA ASN A 85 3.10 -1.90 -20.11
C ASN A 85 2.73 -1.67 -18.63
N LYS A 86 3.46 -2.27 -17.68
CA LYS A 86 3.20 -2.06 -16.26
C LYS A 86 3.71 -0.67 -15.85
N PRO A 87 2.89 0.13 -15.15
CA PRO A 87 3.31 1.45 -14.72
C PRO A 87 4.41 1.36 -13.68
N LYS A 88 5.42 2.20 -13.82
CA LYS A 88 6.46 2.40 -12.81
C LYS A 88 5.95 3.34 -11.74
N VAL A 89 5.85 2.85 -10.50
CA VAL A 89 5.25 3.55 -9.37
C VAL A 89 6.32 3.98 -8.39
N LEU A 90 6.44 5.29 -8.16
CA LEU A 90 7.26 5.86 -7.09
C LEU A 90 6.37 6.24 -5.92
N ILE A 91 6.71 5.78 -4.71
CA ILE A 91 6.04 6.22 -3.48
C ILE A 91 6.97 7.13 -2.67
N LEU A 92 6.45 8.27 -2.25
CA LEU A 92 7.13 9.24 -1.41
C LEU A 92 6.45 9.34 -0.04
N HIS A 93 7.21 9.21 1.03
CA HIS A 93 6.76 9.54 2.38
C HIS A 93 6.80 11.04 2.68
N ASP A 94 7.69 11.75 1.99
CA ASP A 94 7.79 13.20 2.09
C ASP A 94 8.36 13.78 0.79
N VAL A 95 8.02 15.02 0.50
CA VAL A 95 8.53 15.77 -0.66
C VAL A 95 9.53 16.84 -0.25
N SER A 96 9.54 17.26 1.02
CA SER A 96 10.43 18.29 1.53
C SER A 96 10.78 18.10 3.03
N PRO A 97 11.95 17.53 3.36
CA PRO A 97 12.93 16.91 2.44
C PRO A 97 12.34 15.67 1.77
N MET A 98 12.78 15.36 0.55
CA MET A 98 12.27 14.21 -0.19
C MET A 98 12.65 12.89 0.50
N GLN A 99 11.67 12.04 0.72
CA GLN A 99 11.84 10.71 1.31
C GLN A 99 11.10 9.67 0.48
N VAL A 100 11.85 8.78 -0.15
CA VAL A 100 11.31 7.66 -0.94
C VAL A 100 10.96 6.51 -0.01
N ALA A 101 9.79 5.89 -0.22
CA ALA A 101 9.42 4.68 0.49
C ALA A 101 10.29 3.51 0.02
N THR A 102 10.88 2.78 0.97
CA THR A 102 11.81 1.68 0.69
C THR A 102 11.44 0.37 1.39
N ASP A 103 10.26 0.31 2.01
CA ASP A 103 9.80 -0.90 2.68
C ASP A 103 9.27 -1.95 1.69
N GLU A 104 9.41 -3.22 2.07
CA GLU A 104 8.99 -4.34 1.22
C GLU A 104 7.47 -4.48 1.13
N TYR A 105 6.73 -3.96 2.12
CA TYR A 105 5.27 -4.05 2.14
C TYR A 105 4.67 -3.34 0.93
N LEU A 106 5.03 -2.07 0.74
CA LEU A 106 4.59 -1.29 -0.41
C LEU A 106 5.10 -1.86 -1.74
N ALA A 107 6.34 -2.35 -1.78
CA ALA A 107 6.89 -2.98 -2.99
C ALA A 107 6.07 -4.21 -3.43
N ASN A 108 5.74 -5.10 -2.47
CA ASN A 108 4.93 -6.29 -2.72
C ASN A 108 3.51 -5.92 -3.17
N LEU A 109 2.91 -4.89 -2.58
CA LEU A 109 1.59 -4.43 -2.95
C LEU A 109 1.54 -3.79 -4.33
N ILE A 110 2.52 -2.96 -4.70
CA ILE A 110 2.65 -2.42 -6.06
C ILE A 110 2.70 -3.56 -7.07
N GLN A 111 3.51 -4.58 -6.81
CA GLN A 111 3.62 -5.75 -7.69
C GLN A 111 2.29 -6.51 -7.79
N THR A 112 1.60 -6.70 -6.66
CA THR A 112 0.30 -7.38 -6.60
C THR A 112 -0.77 -6.60 -7.38
N ALA A 113 -0.75 -5.28 -7.29
CA ALA A 113 -1.59 -4.37 -8.07
C ALA A 113 -1.15 -4.20 -9.54
N GLY A 114 -0.15 -4.98 -9.99
CA GLY A 114 0.33 -5.02 -11.37
C GLY A 114 1.22 -3.84 -11.79
N GLY A 115 1.75 -3.07 -10.84
CA GLY A 115 2.77 -2.05 -11.09
C GLY A 115 4.20 -2.61 -10.98
N ILE A 116 5.17 -1.74 -11.27
CA ILE A 116 6.60 -1.98 -11.01
C ILE A 116 7.06 -0.95 -9.98
N ASN A 117 7.61 -1.40 -8.86
CA ASN A 117 8.16 -0.48 -7.86
C ASN A 117 9.36 0.29 -8.45
N TYR A 118 9.33 1.62 -8.38
CA TYR A 118 10.39 2.47 -8.89
C TYR A 118 11.49 2.62 -7.84
N HIS A 119 12.58 1.88 -8.01
CA HIS A 119 13.74 1.95 -7.13
C HIS A 119 14.60 3.19 -7.44
N THR A 120 15.09 3.85 -6.39
CA THR A 120 15.79 5.13 -6.48
C THR A 120 17.25 5.04 -6.07
N ASP A 121 17.94 3.99 -6.51
CA ASP A 121 19.39 3.86 -6.33
C ASP A 121 20.18 4.73 -7.34
N THR A 122 19.45 5.40 -8.23
CA THR A 122 19.99 6.30 -9.24
C THR A 122 19.78 7.78 -8.88
N PRO A 123 20.63 8.69 -9.36
CA PRO A 123 20.48 10.13 -9.11
C PRO A 123 19.11 10.65 -9.57
N LEU A 124 18.55 11.62 -8.84
CA LEU A 124 17.22 12.19 -9.09
C LEU A 124 16.98 12.62 -10.56
N VAL A 125 18.01 13.15 -11.22
CA VAL A 125 17.96 13.56 -12.64
C VAL A 125 17.64 12.42 -13.62
N THR A 126 17.77 11.17 -13.18
CA THR A 126 17.46 9.98 -13.99
C THR A 126 16.08 9.41 -13.69
N TRP A 127 15.37 9.97 -12.71
CA TRP A 127 14.07 9.45 -12.31
C TRP A 127 13.06 9.65 -13.43
N ASN A 128 12.29 8.60 -13.71
CA ASN A 128 11.19 8.66 -14.66
C ASN A 128 10.06 7.65 -14.32
N PRO A 129 9.43 7.77 -13.13
CA PRO A 129 8.23 7.00 -12.81
C PRO A 129 7.03 7.46 -13.66
N ASP A 130 6.11 6.54 -13.92
CA ASP A 130 4.84 6.80 -14.62
C ASP A 130 3.74 7.29 -13.67
N VAL A 131 3.85 6.95 -12.39
CA VAL A 131 2.94 7.31 -11.29
C VAL A 131 3.76 7.73 -10.06
N ILE A 132 3.37 8.82 -9.42
CA ILE A 132 3.87 9.22 -8.10
C ILE A 132 2.73 9.15 -7.09
N ILE A 133 2.94 8.43 -5.99
CA ILE A 133 2.01 8.34 -4.87
C ILE A 133 2.67 8.93 -3.63
N ILE A 134 1.95 9.78 -2.91
CA ILE A 134 2.46 10.51 -1.75
C ILE A 134 1.67 10.05 -0.53
N ILE A 135 2.39 9.43 0.41
CA ILE A 135 1.85 8.95 1.69
C ILE A 135 2.54 9.73 2.80
N ASN A 136 1.97 10.88 3.16
CA ASN A 136 2.57 11.81 4.10
C ASN A 136 1.63 12.04 5.30
N ASP A 137 2.21 12.15 6.50
CA ASP A 137 1.46 12.39 7.73
C ASP A 137 1.35 13.88 8.11
N LYS A 138 1.99 14.77 7.34
CA LYS A 138 1.85 16.24 7.47
C LYS A 138 0.41 16.69 7.22
N PRO A 139 0.00 17.84 7.77
CA PRO A 139 -1.28 18.46 7.43
C PRO A 139 -1.39 18.69 5.92
N MET A 140 -2.58 18.40 5.35
CA MET A 140 -2.82 18.54 3.91
C MET A 140 -2.48 19.95 3.38
N SER A 141 -2.81 21.00 4.13
CA SER A 141 -2.49 22.38 3.77
C SER A 141 -0.98 22.60 3.58
N GLN A 142 -0.17 22.01 4.45
CA GLN A 142 1.29 22.11 4.36
C GLN A 142 1.80 21.34 3.14
N LEU A 143 1.30 20.12 2.91
CA LEU A 143 1.71 19.32 1.75
C LEU A 143 1.37 20.05 0.44
N LEU A 144 0.15 20.59 0.31
CA LEU A 144 -0.28 21.34 -0.87
C LEU A 144 0.54 22.62 -1.09
N ASP A 145 1.09 23.23 -0.04
CA ASP A 145 2.02 24.37 -0.15
C ASP A 145 3.44 23.95 -0.58
N GLU A 146 3.84 22.71 -0.32
CA GLU A 146 5.17 22.16 -0.63
C GLU A 146 5.24 21.58 -2.06
N LEU A 147 4.18 20.89 -2.50
CA LEU A 147 4.16 20.18 -3.79
C LEU A 147 4.48 21.07 -5.00
N PRO A 148 3.84 22.25 -5.19
CA PRO A 148 4.17 23.14 -6.30
C PRO A 148 5.63 23.57 -6.29
N LYS A 149 6.21 23.82 -5.10
CA LYS A 149 7.60 24.28 -4.97
C LYS A 149 8.59 23.20 -5.39
N VAL A 150 8.38 21.96 -4.96
CA VAL A 150 9.25 20.82 -5.26
C VAL A 150 9.20 20.47 -6.75
N PHE A 151 7.99 20.31 -7.28
CA PHE A 151 7.81 19.81 -8.63
C PHE A 151 7.88 20.89 -9.72
N SER A 152 7.95 22.18 -9.34
CA SER A 152 8.30 23.26 -10.29
C SER A 152 9.77 23.26 -10.72
N ASP A 153 10.64 22.48 -10.05
CA ASP A 153 12.02 22.31 -10.49
C ASP A 153 12.06 21.61 -11.86
N SER A 154 12.88 22.15 -12.77
CA SER A 154 13.15 21.62 -14.10
C SER A 154 13.47 20.12 -14.15
N ILE A 155 14.05 19.56 -13.08
CA ILE A 155 14.36 18.12 -12.98
C ILE A 155 13.09 17.27 -13.06
N TRP A 156 11.95 17.77 -12.57
CA TRP A 156 10.67 17.06 -12.55
C TRP A 156 9.83 17.26 -13.81
N ALA A 157 10.07 18.34 -14.57
CA ALA A 157 9.22 18.71 -15.69
C ALA A 157 9.11 17.64 -16.79
N SER A 158 10.17 16.84 -17.00
CA SER A 158 10.19 15.74 -17.98
C SER A 158 9.83 14.37 -17.40
N VAL A 159 9.54 14.27 -16.10
CA VAL A 159 9.15 13.00 -15.47
C VAL A 159 7.76 12.61 -15.95
N ASN A 160 7.59 11.38 -16.42
CA ASN A 160 6.33 10.88 -16.98
C ASN A 160 5.13 11.13 -16.05
N ALA A 161 5.29 10.87 -14.75
CA ALA A 161 4.22 11.10 -13.78
C ALA A 161 3.78 12.58 -13.71
N ILE A 162 4.71 13.53 -13.82
CA ILE A 162 4.40 14.96 -13.77
C ILE A 162 3.78 15.40 -15.12
N ALA A 163 4.42 15.03 -16.23
CA ALA A 163 3.98 15.40 -17.58
C ALA A 163 2.57 14.88 -17.91
N ASN A 164 2.18 13.72 -17.36
CA ASN A 164 0.86 13.11 -17.59
C ASN A 164 -0.13 13.37 -16.45
N ASN A 165 0.22 14.23 -15.48
CA ASN A 165 -0.60 14.52 -14.30
C ASN A 165 -1.01 13.24 -13.56
N ASN A 166 -0.07 12.36 -13.23
CA ASN A 166 -0.26 11.12 -12.48
C ASN A 166 0.41 11.22 -11.10
N VAL A 167 0.01 12.24 -10.33
CA VAL A 167 0.45 12.44 -8.95
C VAL A 167 -0.77 12.26 -8.04
N TYR A 168 -0.65 11.39 -7.05
CA TYR A 168 -1.73 11.00 -6.16
C TYR A 168 -1.31 11.16 -4.70
N ILE A 169 -2.24 11.56 -3.85
CA ILE A 169 -2.03 11.74 -2.41
C ILE A 169 -2.95 10.79 -1.67
N ILE A 170 -2.38 9.95 -0.80
CA ILE A 170 -3.14 9.10 0.12
C ILE A 170 -3.42 9.91 1.38
N HIS A 171 -4.66 10.39 1.54
CA HIS A 171 -5.03 11.29 2.63
C HIS A 171 -5.61 10.58 3.85
N HIS A 172 -6.20 9.39 3.68
CA HIS A 172 -6.68 8.60 4.80
C HIS A 172 -5.50 7.97 5.56
N ARG A 173 -5.58 7.92 6.89
CA ARG A 173 -4.46 7.55 7.76
C ARG A 173 -4.22 6.06 7.93
N ASP A 174 -5.16 5.22 7.51
CA ASP A 174 -5.08 3.78 7.76
C ASP A 174 -4.48 3.01 6.57
N TYR A 175 -4.56 3.56 5.37
CA TYR A 175 -4.13 2.87 4.16
C TYR A 175 -2.63 3.00 3.89
N LEU A 176 -2.07 1.96 3.28
CA LEU A 176 -0.72 1.89 2.70
C LEU A 176 0.41 2.20 3.69
N ARG A 177 0.24 1.86 4.97
CA ARG A 177 1.25 2.13 6.02
C ARG A 177 1.77 0.89 6.70
N ARG A 178 0.94 -0.15 6.81
CA ARG A 178 1.32 -1.39 7.47
C ARG A 178 0.45 -2.56 7.02
N PRO A 179 1.01 -3.79 6.97
CA PRO A 179 0.24 -4.99 6.73
C PRO A 179 -0.84 -5.19 7.80
N GLY A 180 -1.97 -5.77 7.43
CA GLY A 180 -3.07 -6.01 8.36
C GLY A 180 -4.38 -6.38 7.66
N ALA A 181 -5.49 -6.16 8.33
CA ALA A 181 -6.82 -6.48 7.79
C ALA A 181 -7.22 -5.64 6.56
N LEU A 182 -6.54 -4.50 6.32
CA LEU A 182 -6.76 -3.62 5.17
C LEU A 182 -5.93 -3.98 3.93
N ILE A 183 -5.27 -5.14 3.91
CA ILE A 183 -4.37 -5.54 2.81
C ILE A 183 -5.06 -5.54 1.43
N ALA A 184 -6.33 -5.95 1.37
CA ALA A 184 -7.09 -5.93 0.14
C ALA A 184 -7.46 -4.51 -0.27
N ASP A 185 -7.85 -3.66 0.68
CA ASP A 185 -8.15 -2.24 0.50
C ASP A 185 -6.92 -1.49 -0.04
N ASP A 186 -5.75 -1.72 0.54
CA ASP A 186 -4.47 -1.17 0.09
C ASP A 186 -4.14 -1.61 -1.35
N THR A 187 -4.39 -2.88 -1.67
CA THR A 187 -4.17 -3.41 -3.04
C THR A 187 -5.15 -2.78 -4.03
N GLU A 188 -6.42 -2.61 -3.64
CA GLU A 188 -7.47 -1.97 -4.45
C GLU A 188 -7.12 -0.50 -4.76
N ILE A 189 -6.66 0.26 -3.77
CA ILE A 189 -6.21 1.66 -3.94
C ILE A 189 -5.10 1.74 -5.00
N LEU A 190 -4.07 0.88 -4.88
CA LEU A 190 -2.98 0.87 -5.86
C LEU A 190 -3.46 0.44 -7.25
N ALA A 191 -4.37 -0.53 -7.33
CA ALA A 191 -4.92 -1.01 -8.59
C ALA A 191 -5.77 0.07 -9.29
N GLU A 192 -6.57 0.83 -8.55
CA GLU A 192 -7.31 1.99 -9.11
C GLU A 192 -6.37 3.06 -9.65
N ILE A 193 -5.37 3.46 -8.85
CA ILE A 193 -4.40 4.49 -9.24
C ILE A 193 -3.61 4.06 -10.48
N CYS A 194 -3.16 2.80 -10.52
CA CYS A 194 -2.35 2.29 -11.63
C CYS A 194 -3.17 1.99 -12.88
N TYR A 195 -4.43 1.58 -12.72
CA TYR A 195 -5.28 1.05 -13.79
C TYR A 195 -6.72 1.58 -13.70
N PRO A 196 -6.96 2.91 -13.76
CA PRO A 196 -8.28 3.50 -13.52
C PRO A 196 -9.33 3.14 -14.58
N LYS A 197 -8.90 2.65 -15.75
CA LYS A 197 -9.81 2.12 -16.78
C LYS A 197 -10.31 0.71 -16.48
N TYR A 198 -9.61 -0.02 -15.60
CA TYR A 198 -9.94 -1.39 -15.22
C TYR A 198 -10.59 -1.46 -13.85
N PHE A 199 -10.24 -0.58 -12.91
CA PHE A 199 -10.74 -0.67 -11.53
C PHE A 199 -11.43 0.61 -11.09
N VAL A 200 -12.60 0.42 -10.49
CA VAL A 200 -13.41 1.44 -9.81
C VAL A 200 -14.04 0.75 -8.60
N PHE A 201 -13.31 0.71 -7.50
CA PHE A 201 -13.73 0.29 -6.17
C PHE A 201 -14.27 1.44 -5.32
N GLY A 202 -14.06 2.70 -5.74
CA GLY A 202 -14.57 3.92 -5.12
C GLY A 202 -13.67 4.48 -4.02
N ARG A 203 -12.35 4.18 -4.04
CA ARG A 203 -11.43 4.66 -3.00
C ARG A 203 -10.94 6.09 -3.19
N ASP A 204 -11.30 6.71 -4.32
CA ASP A 204 -11.12 8.14 -4.56
C ASP A 204 -12.03 9.02 -3.70
N GLU A 205 -13.07 8.43 -3.10
CA GLU A 205 -13.98 9.14 -2.20
C GLU A 205 -13.47 9.21 -0.76
N ASP A 206 -12.64 8.25 -0.32
CA ASP A 206 -12.23 8.09 1.08
C ASP A 206 -10.72 8.00 1.32
N ALA A 207 -9.93 7.45 0.38
CA ALA A 207 -8.54 7.09 0.59
C ALA A 207 -7.55 8.01 -0.08
N TRP A 208 -7.79 8.36 -1.35
CA TRP A 208 -6.82 9.03 -2.20
C TRP A 208 -7.44 10.15 -3.02
N MET A 209 -6.63 11.16 -3.33
CA MET A 209 -6.99 12.22 -4.26
C MET A 209 -5.91 12.41 -5.31
N LYS A 210 -6.33 12.84 -6.50
CA LYS A 210 -5.41 13.26 -7.55
C LYS A 210 -4.93 14.68 -7.27
N PHE A 211 -3.64 14.92 -7.31
CA PHE A 211 -3.08 16.27 -7.24
C PHE A 211 -3.12 16.91 -8.62
N GLU A 212 -3.70 18.11 -8.71
CA GLU A 212 -3.78 18.91 -9.93
C GLU A 212 -3.09 20.25 -9.71
N TRP A 213 -2.38 20.72 -10.74
CA TRP A 213 -1.57 21.96 -10.72
C TRP A 213 -2.39 23.23 -10.89
#